data_AF-A0A358EQM4-F1
#
_entry.id   AF-A0A358EQM4-F1
#
_cell.length_a   1.000
_cell.length_b   1.000
_cell.length_c   1.000
_cell.angle_alpha   90.00
_cell.angle_beta   90.00
_cell.angle_gamma   90.00
#
_symmetry.space_group_name_H-M   'P 1'
#
loop_
_entity.id
_entity.type
_entity.pdbx_description
1 polymer ?
#
loop_
_entity_poly.entity_id
_entity_poly.type
_entity_poly.pdbx_seq_one_letter_code
_entity_poly.pdbx_strand_id
1 'polypeptide(L)' 'SLLGNSRFFLGHDSGITHLAAAIGMPVLILWGPSNMHVWSPQHKNVRLMGLKKGGNVVSPSTVLGQIG' A
#
# COMPACT_ATOMS: atom_id res chain seq x y z
N SER A 1 16.77 10.40 -0.97
CA SER A 1 16.17 9.95 0.31
C SER A 1 15.99 8.42 0.27
N LEU A 2 15.72 7.76 1.40
CA LEU A 2 15.49 6.30 1.41
C LEU A 2 14.33 5.90 0.48
N LEU A 3 13.22 6.64 0.51
CA LEU A 3 12.08 6.39 -0.39
C LEU A 3 12.45 6.61 -1.85
N GLY A 4 13.16 7.69 -2.19
CA GLY A 4 13.53 7.98 -3.59
C GLY A 4 14.52 6.99 -4.22
N ASN A 5 15.25 6.23 -3.40
CA ASN A 5 16.16 5.16 -3.87
C ASN A 5 15.55 3.75 -3.77
N SER A 6 14.30 3.64 -3.29
CA SER A 6 13.60 2.36 -3.19
C SER A 6 12.90 2.03 -4.51
N ARG A 7 12.77 0.75 -4.83
CA ARG A 7 12.06 0.29 -6.04
C ARG A 7 10.56 0.10 -5.81
N PHE A 8 10.16 -0.10 -4.56
CA PHE A 8 8.81 -0.47 -4.18
C PHE A 8 8.57 -0.14 -2.71
N PHE A 9 7.34 0.21 -2.35
CA PHE A 9 6.94 0.38 -0.96
C PHE A 9 5.70 -0.48 -0.63
N LEU A 10 5.81 -1.25 0.45
CA LEU A 10 4.72 -2.03 1.04
C LEU A 10 4.38 -1.46 2.42
N GLY A 11 3.12 -1.13 2.66
CA GLY A 11 2.70 -0.65 3.98
C GLY A 11 1.20 -0.58 4.17
N HIS A 12 0.77 0.09 5.23
CA HIS A 12 -0.64 0.38 5.53
C HIS A 12 -0.99 1.83 5.16
N ASP A 13 -2.24 2.26 5.35
CA ASP A 13 -2.63 3.66 5.21
C ASP A 13 -1.92 4.51 6.29
N SER A 14 -0.86 5.21 5.90
CA SER A 14 0.00 5.99 6.79
C SER A 14 0.69 7.12 6.03
N GLY A 15 1.16 8.17 6.72
CA GLY A 15 1.78 9.33 6.06
C GLY A 15 2.97 8.98 5.15
N ILE A 16 3.78 7.97 5.51
CA ILE A 16 4.90 7.54 4.67
C ILE A 16 4.43 6.86 3.38
N THR A 17 3.29 6.18 3.40
CA THR A 17 2.65 5.59 2.22
C THR A 17 2.19 6.66 1.24
N HIS A 18 1.63 7.75 1.77
CA HIS A 18 1.26 8.93 0.97
C HIS A 18 2.49 9.61 0.36
N LEU A 19 3.58 9.76 1.13
CA LEU A 19 4.84 10.32 0.61
C LEU A 19 5.45 9.42 -0.48
N ALA A 20 5.45 8.10 -0.29
CA ALA A 20 5.89 7.12 -1.28
C ALA A 20 5.09 7.22 -2.58
N ALA A 21 3.76 7.34 -2.48
CA ALA A 21 2.89 7.52 -3.64
C ALA A 21 3.13 8.88 -4.34
N ALA A 22 3.31 9.95 -3.56
CA ALA A 22 3.51 11.32 -4.07
C ALA A 22 4.80 11.46 -4.89
N ILE A 23 5.85 10.69 -4.56
CA ILE A 23 7.09 10.66 -5.36
C ILE A 23 7.02 9.70 -6.56
N GLY A 24 5.85 9.14 -6.86
CA GLY A 24 5.62 8.29 -8.03
C GLY A 24 6.08 6.83 -7.90
N MET A 25 6.51 6.40 -6.71
CA MET A 25 6.98 5.03 -6.48
C MET A 25 5.83 4.01 -6.62
N PRO A 26 6.10 2.78 -7.09
CA PRO A 26 5.18 1.67 -6.95
C PRO A 26 4.86 1.38 -5.48
N VAL A 27 3.58 1.38 -5.13
CA VAL A 27 3.09 1.22 -3.75
C VAL A 27 2.03 0.13 -3.70
N LEU A 28 2.16 -0.80 -2.75
CA LEU A 28 1.08 -1.70 -2.34
C LEU A 28 0.66 -1.36 -0.92
N ILE A 29 -0.63 -1.09 -0.74
CA ILE A 29 -1.22 -0.75 0.55
C ILE A 29 -2.08 -1.91 1.03
N LEU A 30 -1.72 -2.48 2.18
CA LEU A 30 -2.56 -3.42 2.93
C LEU A 30 -3.63 -2.61 3.67
N TRP A 31 -4.85 -2.63 3.14
CA TRP A 31 -5.90 -1.73 3.56
C TRP A 31 -6.79 -2.34 4.64
N GLY A 32 -6.76 -1.76 5.83
CA GLY A 32 -7.59 -2.17 6.97
C GLY A 32 -9.01 -1.58 6.93
N PRO A 33 -9.64 -1.32 8.09
CA PRO A 33 -11.04 -0.89 8.16
C PRO A 33 -11.29 0.58 7.78
N SER A 34 -10.23 1.39 7.64
CA SER A 34 -10.34 2.81 7.25
C SER A 34 -10.97 2.98 5.87
N ASN A 35 -11.64 4.10 5.61
CA ASN A 35 -12.32 4.33 4.34
C ASN A 35 -11.33 4.63 3.21
N MET A 36 -11.11 3.65 2.32
CA MET A 36 -10.20 3.79 1.17
C MET A 36 -10.65 4.86 0.18
N HIS A 37 -11.95 5.09 0.00
CA HIS A 37 -12.45 6.09 -0.94
C HIS A 37 -12.12 7.52 -0.52
N VAL A 38 -11.84 7.74 0.77
CA VAL A 38 -11.46 9.05 1.32
C VAL A 38 -9.95 9.18 1.40
N TRP A 39 -9.26 8.15 1.88
CA TRP A 39 -7.85 8.25 2.27
C TRP A 39 -6.86 7.62 1.28
N SER A 40 -7.29 6.92 0.24
CA SER A 40 -6.33 6.32 -0.70
C SER A 40 -5.59 7.40 -1.51
N PRO A 41 -4.25 7.32 -1.65
CA PRO A 41 -3.52 8.21 -2.54
C PRO A 41 -3.98 8.00 -4.00
N GLN A 42 -4.35 9.09 -4.66
CA GLN A 42 -4.84 9.06 -6.05
C GLN A 42 -3.67 9.06 -7.03
N HIS A 43 -2.94 7.95 -7.11
CA HIS A 43 -1.79 7.80 -8.01
C HIS A 43 -1.82 6.46 -8.75
N LYS A 44 -1.50 6.47 -10.05
CA LYS A 44 -1.59 5.29 -10.94
C LYS A 44 -0.72 4.09 -10.52
N ASN A 45 0.34 4.36 -9.74
CA ASN A 45 1.27 3.32 -9.27
C ASN A 45 0.88 2.76 -7.88
N VAL A 46 -0.28 3.14 -7.34
CA VAL A 46 -0.80 2.65 -6.06
C VAL A 46 -1.75 1.47 -6.30
N ARG A 47 -1.50 0.36 -5.60
CA ARG A 47 -2.40 -0.79 -5.52
C ARG A 47 -2.93 -0.93 -4.10
N LEU A 48 -4.23 -1.18 -3.98
CA LEU A 48 -4.90 -1.37 -2.69
C LEU A 48 -5.28 -2.84 -2.54
N MET A 49 -4.86 -3.46 -1.44
CA MET A 49 -5.25 -4.81 -1.06
C MET A 49 -6.13 -4.73 0.20
N GLY A 50 -7.44 -4.84 0.01
CA GLY A 50 -8.40 -4.85 1.12
C GLY A 50 -8.25 -6.08 2.00
N LEU A 51 -8.08 -5.88 3.30
CA LEU A 51 -8.10 -6.94 4.29
C LEU A 51 -9.55 -7.30 4.62
N LYS A 52 -9.88 -8.61 4.64
CA LYS A 52 -11.23 -9.07 5.00
C LYS A 52 -11.54 -8.63 6.43
N LYS A 53 -12.80 -8.25 6.69
CA LYS A 53 -13.29 -7.89 8.02
C LYS A 53 -13.05 -9.07 8.98
N GLY A 54 -12.23 -8.87 10.02
CA GLY A 54 -11.80 -9.92 10.96
C GLY A 54 -10.53 -10.71 10.56
N GLY A 55 -10.01 -10.48 9.35
CA GLY A 55 -8.75 -11.03 8.88
C GLY A 55 -7.58 -10.15 9.33
N ASN A 56 -7.07 -10.39 10.54
CA ASN A 56 -5.89 -9.66 11.06
C ASN A 56 -4.56 -10.22 10.51
N VAL A 57 -4.60 -11.33 9.78
CA VAL A 57 -3.41 -12.03 9.30
C VAL A 57 -3.56 -12.31 7.81
N VAL A 58 -2.58 -11.85 7.04
CA VAL A 58 -2.42 -12.18 5.62
C VAL A 58 -1.10 -12.91 5.47
N SER A 59 -1.13 -14.01 4.70
CA SER A 59 0.10 -14.76 4.42
C SER A 59 1.06 -13.93 3.57
N PRO A 60 2.38 -13.99 3.81
CA PRO A 60 3.37 -13.33 2.96
C PRO A 60 3.23 -13.72 1.49
N SER A 61 2.89 -14.98 1.18
CA SER A 61 2.64 -15.44 -0.19
C SER A 61 1.49 -14.70 -0.87
N THR A 62 0.42 -14.38 -0.15
CA THR A 62 -0.69 -13.60 -0.72
C THR A 62 -0.23 -12.18 -1.04
N VAL A 63 0.56 -11.56 -0.16
CA VAL A 63 1.10 -10.21 -0.37
C VAL A 63 2.08 -10.19 -1.54
N LEU A 64 3.01 -11.14 -1.60
CA LEU A 64 3.99 -11.27 -2.67
C LEU A 64 3.31 -11.52 -4.02
N GLY A 65 2.19 -12.26 -4.05
CA GLY A 65 1.39 -12.43 -5.27
C GLY A 65 0.76 -11.14 -5.83
N GLN A 66 0.71 -10.06 -5.04
CA GLN A 66 0.28 -8.73 -5.49
C GLN A 66 1.45 -7.86 -6.00
N ILE A 67 2.67 -8.37 -5.86
CA ILE A 67 3.91 -7.76 -6.34
C ILE A 67 4.32 -8.56 -7.58
N GLY A 68 4.00 -8.01 -8.76
CA GLY A 68 4.53 -8.51 -10.02
C GLY A 68 6.02 -8.23 -10.14
#